data_AF-A0A936FI95-F1
#
_entry.id   AF-A0A936FI95-F1
#
_cell.length_a   1.000
_cell.length_b   1.000
_cell.length_c   1.000
_cell.angle_alpha   90.00
_cell.angle_beta   90.00
_cell.angle_gamma   90.00
#
_symmetry.space_group_name_H-M   'P 1'
#
loop_
_entity.id
_entity.type
_entity.pdbx_description
1 polymer ?
#
loop_
_entity_poly.entity_id
_entity_poly.type
_entity_poly.pdbx_seq_one_letter_code
_entity_poly.pdbx_strand_id
1 'polypeptide(L)' 'MSQIKDALTVLRRTMSQAEIAEAIGVNQSRISRWEAGEVASGAEAAAKLIALADKQAAEASPELASKDPA' A
#
# COMPACT_ATOMS: atom_id res chain seq x y z
N MET A 1 10.36 0.07 -12.17
CA MET A 1 9.09 -0.45 -11.63
C MET A 1 8.20 0.75 -11.34
N SER A 2 6.87 0.63 -11.45
CA SER A 2 5.94 1.73 -11.16
C SER A 2 5.71 1.81 -9.64
N GLN A 3 5.69 3.00 -9.05
CA GLN A 3 5.49 3.21 -7.61
C GLN A 3 4.23 2.50 -7.07
N ILE A 4 3.18 2.39 -7.89
CA ILE A 4 1.95 1.65 -7.56
C ILE A 4 2.23 0.16 -7.34
N LYS A 5 3.06 -0.44 -8.20
CA LYS A 5 3.41 -1.87 -8.11
C LYS A 5 4.27 -2.16 -6.89
N ASP A 6 5.18 -1.24 -6.56
CA ASP A 6 6.03 -1.35 -5.38
C ASP A 6 5.19 -1.25 -4.10
N ALA A 7 4.28 -0.28 -4.03
CA ALA A 7 3.33 -0.13 -2.93
C ALA A 7 2.43 -1.37 -2.75
N LEU A 8 1.88 -1.92 -3.84
CA LEU A 8 1.10 -3.16 -3.78
C LEU A 8 1.94 -4.34 -3.29
N THR A 9 3.19 -4.44 -3.70
CA THR A 9 4.10 -5.50 -3.25
C THR A 9 4.32 -5.46 -1.74
N VAL A 10 4.43 -4.26 -1.15
CA VAL A 10 4.55 -4.07 0.30
C VAL A 10 3.26 -4.48 1.00
N LEU A 11 2.12 -3.93 0.57
CA LEU A 11 0.82 -4.16 1.22
C LEU A 11 0.37 -5.62 1.13
N ARG A 12 0.61 -6.30 0.01
CA ARG A 12 0.20 -7.69 -0.22
C ARG A 12 0.89 -8.71 0.68
N ARG A 13 1.92 -8.30 1.43
CA ARG A 13 2.54 -9.15 2.47
C ARG A 13 1.62 -9.41 3.65
N THR A 14 0.72 -8.48 3.96
CA THR A 14 -0.15 -8.55 5.14
C THR A 14 -1.63 -8.30 4.85
N MET A 15 -1.98 -7.78 3.66
CA MET A 15 -3.35 -7.44 3.28
C MET A 15 -3.76 -8.16 1.99
N SER A 16 -5.01 -8.61 1.93
CA SER A 16 -5.68 -9.04 0.70
C SER A 16 -5.98 -7.87 -0.24
N GLN A 17 -6.26 -8.16 -1.51
CA GLN A 17 -6.66 -7.12 -2.46
C GLN A 17 -7.98 -6.42 -2.05
N ALA A 18 -8.89 -7.14 -1.37
CA ALA A 18 -10.14 -6.58 -0.88
C ALA A 18 -9.91 -5.58 0.26
N GLU A 19 -9.07 -5.93 1.23
CA GLU A 19 -8.69 -5.05 2.34
C GLU A 19 -7.95 -3.80 1.86
N ILE A 20 -7.03 -3.94 0.88
CA ILE A 20 -6.35 -2.79 0.28
C ILE A 20 -7.36 -1.88 -0.42
N ALA A 21 -8.29 -2.46 -1.17
CA ALA A 21 -9.30 -1.71 -1.92
C ALA A 21 -10.23 -0.92 -0.98
N GLU A 22 -10.69 -1.56 0.10
CA GLU A 22 -11.49 -0.93 1.14
C GLU A 22 -10.72 0.22 1.81
N ALA A 23 -9.46 -0.01 2.19
CA ALA A 23 -8.63 0.98 2.87
C ALA A 23 -8.40 2.28 2.05
N ILE A 24 -8.37 2.18 0.72
CA ILE A 24 -8.17 3.36 -0.16
C ILE A 24 -9.46 3.82 -0.87
N GLY A 25 -10.59 3.17 -0.59
CA GLY A 25 -11.90 3.54 -1.13
C GLY A 25 -12.08 3.25 -2.62
N VAL A 26 -11.53 2.13 -3.12
CA VAL A 26 -11.71 1.67 -4.51
C VAL A 26 -12.33 0.27 -4.57
N ASN A 27 -12.71 -0.15 -5.78
CA ASN A 27 -13.16 -1.52 -6.00
C ASN A 27 -11.96 -2.49 -6.10
N GLN A 28 -12.08 -3.70 -5.56
CA GLN A 28 -11.02 -4.73 -5.58
C GLN A 28 -10.56 -5.11 -7.00
N SER A 29 -11.44 -5.09 -8.00
CA SER A 29 -11.08 -5.28 -9.42
C SER A 29 -10.13 -4.20 -9.95
N ARG A 30 -10.06 -3.04 -9.30
CA ARG A 30 -9.06 -1.99 -9.62
C ARG A 30 -7.67 -2.39 -9.14
N ILE A 31 -7.56 -3.01 -7.97
CA ILE A 31 -6.30 -3.54 -7.42
C ILE A 31 -5.76 -4.66 -8.32
N SER A 32 -6.62 -5.61 -8.71
CA SER A 32 -6.25 -6.71 -9.61
C SER A 32 -5.65 -6.20 -10.95
N ARG A 33 -6.27 -5.18 -11.57
CA ARG A 33 -5.75 -4.55 -12.79
C ARG A 33 -4.40 -3.87 -12.59
N TRP A 34 -4.21 -3.19 -11.46
CA TRP A 34 -2.92 -2.55 -11.15
C TRP A 34 -1.80 -3.57 -10.96
N GLU A 35 -2.08 -4.71 -10.33
CA GLU A 35 -1.11 -5.81 -10.19
C GLU A 35 -0.77 -6.44 -11.55
N ALA A 36 -1.76 -6.54 -12.45
CA ALA A 36 -1.58 -6.99 -13.83
C ALA A 36 -0.79 -5.98 -14.70
N GLY A 37 -0.50 -4.78 -14.19
CA GLY A 37 0.27 -3.75 -14.88
C GLY A 37 -0.58 -2.76 -15.69
N GLU A 38 -1.90 -2.85 -15.63
CA GLU A 38 -2.80 -1.84 -16.18
C GLU A 38 -2.82 -0.63 -15.24
N VAL A 39 -2.05 0.42 -15.55
CA VAL A 39 -2.01 1.64 -14.74
C VAL A 39 -3.31 2.42 -14.93
N ALA A 40 -4.10 2.57 -13.86
CA ALA A 40 -5.26 3.47 -13.91
C ALA A 40 -4.83 4.93 -13.70
N SER A 41 -5.38 5.81 -14.51
CA SER A 41 -5.21 7.27 -14.54
C SER A 41 -5.71 8.05 -13.31
N GLY A 42 -5.87 7.40 -12.14
CA GLY A 42 -6.40 8.05 -10.94
C GLY A 42 -5.30 8.46 -9.95
N ALA A 43 -4.86 9.71 -10.03
CA ALA A 43 -3.81 10.26 -9.15
C ALA A 43 -4.14 10.16 -7.65
N GLU A 44 -5.40 10.38 -7.27
CA GLU A 44 -5.82 10.35 -5.86
C GLU A 44 -5.73 8.94 -5.25
N ALA A 45 -6.22 7.92 -5.96
CA ALA A 45 -6.19 6.54 -5.46
C ALA A 45 -4.76 5.98 -5.43
N ALA A 46 -3.91 6.38 -6.39
CA ALA A 46 -2.49 6.06 -6.37
C ALA A 46 -1.78 6.71 -5.16
N ALA A 47 -2.09 7.96 -4.83
CA ALA A 47 -1.54 8.64 -3.66
C ALA A 47 -1.96 7.97 -2.34
N LYS A 48 -3.25 7.61 -2.19
CA LYS A 48 -3.73 6.87 -1.01
C LYS A 48 -3.06 5.51 -0.86
N LEU A 49 -2.85 4.80 -1.95
CA LEU A 49 -2.15 3.52 -1.97
C LEU A 49 -0.70 3.65 -1.48
N ILE A 50 0.03 4.64 -1.99
CA ILE A 50 1.43 4.89 -1.60
C ILE A 50 1.50 5.24 -0.10
N ALA A 51 0.65 6.15 0.36
CA ALA A 51 0.60 6.53 1.77
C ALA A 51 0.27 5.34 2.71
N LEU A 52 -0.63 4.44 2.28
CA LEU A 52 -0.95 3.23 3.04
C LEU A 52 0.25 2.28 3.10
N ALA A 53 0.99 2.13 2.00
CA ALA A 53 2.21 1.30 1.97
C ALA A 53 3.31 1.85 2.89
N ASP A 54 3.52 3.17 2.88
CA ASP A 54 4.48 3.83 3.77
C ASP A 54 4.13 3.61 5.25
N LYS A 55 2.84 3.72 5.59
CA LYS A 55 2.34 3.44 6.95
C LYS A 55 2.59 1.99 7.35
N GLN A 56 2.25 1.01 6.50
CA GLN A 56 2.47 -0.41 6.79
C GLN A 56 3.97 -0.74 6.91
N ALA A 57 4.82 -0.11 6.11
CA ALA A 57 6.27 -0.29 6.21
C ALA A 57 6.82 0.24 7.55
N ALA A 58 6.32 1.39 8.01
CA ALA A 58 6.68 1.95 9.32
C ALA A 58 6.21 1.07 10.48
N GLU A 59 4.99 0.54 10.42
CA GLU A 59 4.44 -0.35 11.46
C GLU A 59 5.10 -1.74 11.48
N ALA A 60 5.58 -2.24 10.35
CA ALA A 60 6.30 -3.51 10.26
C ALA A 60 7.73 -3.46 10.84
N SER A 61 8.26 -2.26 11.13
CA SER A 61 9.59 -2.07 11.74
C SER A 61 9.50 -1.28 13.06
N PRO A 62 8.93 -1.84 14.14
CA PRO A 62 8.80 -1.14 15.41
C PRO A 62 10.13 -1.00 16.20
N GLU A 63 11.26 -1.50 15.70
CA GLU A 63 12.53 -1.61 16.47
C GLU A 63 13.30 -0.27 16.67
N LEU A 64 12.82 0.86 16.17
CA LEU A 64 13.50 2.17 16.34
C LEU A 64 12.72 3.21 17.17
N ALA A 65 11.51 2.91 17.65
CA ALA A 65 10.74 3.83 18.49
C ALA A 65 11.01 3.69 20.00
N SER A 66 11.82 2.71 20.41
CA SER A 66 12.18 2.47 21.82
C SER A 66 13.68 2.64 22.03
N LYS A 67 14.18 3.86 21.90
CA LYS A 67 15.50 4.22 22.41
C LYS A 67 15.44 5.53 23.20
N ASP A 68 14.64 5.50 24.26
CA ASP A 68 14.96 6.26 25.46
C ASP A 68 15.61 5.30 26.47
N PRO A 69 16.91 5.45 26.75
CA PRO A 69 17.45 5.08 28.04
C PRO A 69 17.92 6.35 28.76
N ALA A 70 17.15 6.69 29.80
CA ALA A 70 17.53 7.34 31.07
C ALA A 70 18.38 8.64 31.03
#